data_AF-A0A4S3JHF7-F1
#
_entry.id   AF-A0A4S3JHF7-F1
#
_cell.length_a   1.000
_cell.length_b   1.000
_cell.length_c   1.000
_cell.angle_alpha   90.00
_cell.angle_beta   90.00
_cell.angle_gamma   90.00
#
_symmetry.space_group_name_H-M   'P 1'
#
loop_
_entity.id
_entity.type
_entity.pdbx_description
1 polymer ?
#
loop_
_entity_poly.entity_id
_entity_poly.type
_entity_poly.pdbx_seq_one_letter_code
_entity_poly.pdbx_strand_id
1 'polypeptide(L)'
;MQFIHSQGIVHGGKVFANILPRLPLDMRDMTLEQVYARTGEPVKDQVIREDGTRLCPGVPSEVIIPVWLGPSSDEISLVDSGFMIADFGEAFDPQVTAQYAAHTPLLLARQESRLAKPGGADEPLAFSGDTWTLACTTWDLFGDRPPL
;
A
#
# COMPACT_ATOMS: atom_id res chain seq x y z
N MET A 1 -1.17 -12.92 3.41
CA MET A 1 -1.50 -12.71 4.84
C MET A 1 -1.19 -13.92 5.70
N GLN A 2 -1.75 -15.11 5.47
CA GLN A 2 -1.51 -16.29 6.34
C GLN A 2 -0.02 -16.57 6.63
N PHE A 3 0.85 -16.47 5.62
CA PHE A 3 2.30 -16.62 5.81
C PHE A 3 2.90 -15.54 6.73
N ILE A 4 2.48 -14.28 6.59
CA ILE A 4 2.96 -13.17 7.43
C ILE A 4 2.54 -13.41 8.89
N HIS A 5 1.27 -13.81 9.10
CA HIS A 5 0.74 -14.13 10.42
C HIS A 5 1.42 -15.34 11.05
N SER A 6 1.80 -16.35 10.26
CA SER A 6 2.54 -17.51 10.78
C SER A 6 3.97 -17.17 11.23
N GLN A 7 4.52 -16.04 10.79
CA GLN A 7 5.77 -15.48 11.33
C GLN A 7 5.56 -14.63 12.60
N GLY A 8 4.34 -14.54 13.11
CA GLY A 8 4.01 -13.69 14.27
C GLY A 8 3.93 -12.20 13.93
N ILE A 9 3.84 -11.84 12.64
CA ILE A 9 3.87 -10.45 12.19
C ILE A 9 2.46 -9.99 11.82
N VAL A 10 2.11 -8.78 12.23
CA VAL A 10 0.96 -8.02 11.72
C VAL A 10 1.50 -7.01 10.70
N HIS A 11 0.89 -6.95 9.52
CA HIS A 11 1.32 -6.03 8.45
C HIS A 11 0.99 -4.58 8.79
N GLY A 12 -0.16 -4.32 9.42
CA GLY A 12 -0.49 -3.02 10.03
C GLY A 12 -0.97 -1.96 9.05
N GLY A 13 -0.42 -1.91 7.83
CA GLY A 13 -0.71 -0.92 6.79
C GLY A 13 -2.03 -1.10 6.01
N LYS A 14 -2.30 -0.16 5.09
CA LYS A 14 -3.43 -0.21 4.14
C LYS A 14 -3.12 -1.21 3.03
N VAL A 15 -3.94 -2.25 2.92
CA VAL A 15 -3.62 -3.38 2.05
C VAL A 15 -3.75 -3.05 0.55
N PHE A 16 -4.72 -2.22 0.11
CA PHE A 16 -4.93 -2.01 -1.33
C PHE A 16 -3.71 -1.48 -2.10
N ALA A 17 -3.09 -0.39 -1.63
CA ALA A 17 -1.91 0.19 -2.31
C ALA A 17 -0.65 -0.68 -2.17
N ASN A 18 -0.64 -1.61 -1.20
CA ASN A 18 0.50 -2.43 -0.85
C ASN A 18 0.38 -3.86 -1.43
N ILE A 19 -0.72 -4.19 -2.11
CA ILE A 19 -0.82 -5.39 -2.96
C ILE A 19 -0.37 -4.98 -4.36
N LEU A 20 0.80 -5.46 -4.74
CA LEU A 20 1.38 -5.20 -6.05
C LEU A 20 1.22 -6.44 -6.93
N PRO A 21 0.83 -6.27 -8.22
CA PRO A 21 0.99 -7.35 -9.17
C PRO A 21 2.48 -7.73 -9.26
N ARG A 22 2.75 -9.02 -9.40
CA ARG A 22 4.10 -9.49 -9.61
C ARG A 22 4.61 -8.86 -10.90
N LEU A 23 5.79 -8.24 -10.82
CA LEU A 23 6.46 -7.75 -12.02
C LEU A 23 6.60 -8.88 -13.04
N PRO A 24 6.39 -8.60 -14.35
CA PRO A 24 6.62 -9.58 -15.40
C PRO A 24 7.97 -10.26 -15.23
N LEU A 25 8.01 -11.59 -15.38
CA LEU A 25 9.21 -12.40 -15.06
C LEU A 25 10.42 -11.97 -15.90
N ASP A 26 10.19 -11.52 -17.12
CA ASP A 26 11.21 -11.01 -18.04
C ASP A 26 11.86 -9.71 -17.54
N MET A 27 11.19 -8.93 -16.68
CA MET A 27 11.77 -7.71 -16.10
C MET A 27 12.80 -7.98 -15.01
N ARG A 28 12.75 -9.16 -14.37
CA ARG A 28 13.64 -9.46 -13.23
C ARG A 28 15.12 -9.41 -13.62
N ASP A 29 15.41 -9.76 -14.87
CA ASP A 29 16.76 -9.86 -15.40
C ASP A 29 17.10 -8.73 -16.39
N MET A 30 16.25 -7.70 -16.49
CA MET A 30 16.50 -6.54 -17.35
C MET A 30 17.59 -5.64 -16.80
N THR A 31 18.45 -5.13 -17.67
CA THR A 31 19.35 -4.01 -17.34
C THR A 31 18.57 -2.69 -17.32
N LEU A 32 19.17 -1.65 -16.72
CA LEU A 32 18.56 -0.32 -16.68
C LEU A 32 18.26 0.22 -18.09
N GLU A 33 19.17 -0.02 -19.04
CA GLU A 33 19.01 0.40 -20.44
C GLU A 33 17.83 -0.32 -21.11
N GLN A 34 17.61 -1.60 -20.80
CA GLN A 34 16.47 -2.36 -21.32
C GLN A 34 15.14 -1.87 -20.73
N VAL A 35 15.14 -1.46 -19.46
CA VAL A 35 13.98 -0.81 -18.85
C VAL A 35 13.69 0.50 -19.58
N TYR A 36 14.67 1.38 -19.77
CA TYR A 36 14.46 2.64 -20.49
C TYR A 36 14.07 2.46 -21.95
N ALA A 37 14.61 1.45 -22.64
CA ALA A 37 14.20 1.12 -24.01
C ALA A 37 12.71 0.77 -24.09
N ARG A 38 12.14 0.20 -23.02
CA ARG A 38 10.74 -0.19 -22.94
C ARG A 38 9.83 0.92 -22.39
N THR A 39 10.28 1.66 -21.38
CA THR A 39 9.47 2.66 -20.67
C THR A 39 9.66 4.08 -21.17
N GLY A 40 10.71 4.32 -21.96
CA GLY A 40 11.23 5.64 -22.21
C GLY A 40 12.07 6.18 -21.04
N GLU A 41 12.64 7.37 -21.25
CA GLU A 41 13.35 8.12 -20.22
C GLU A 41 12.40 8.58 -19.11
N PRO A 42 12.86 8.66 -17.84
CA PRO A 42 12.05 9.14 -16.73
C PRO A 42 11.46 10.53 -17.00
N VAL A 43 10.13 10.62 -16.94
CA VAL A 43 9.43 11.89 -17.09
C VAL A 43 9.57 12.67 -15.79
N LYS A 44 10.02 13.91 -15.91
CA LYS A 44 10.13 14.85 -14.80
C LYS A 44 8.96 15.81 -14.79
N ASP A 45 8.49 16.15 -13.59
CA ASP A 45 7.51 17.22 -13.41
C ASP A 45 7.99 18.19 -12.32
N GLN A 46 7.59 19.45 -12.43
CA GLN A 46 8.00 20.49 -11.49
C GLN A 46 7.15 20.45 -10.23
N VAL A 47 7.80 20.56 -9.08
CA VAL A 47 7.09 20.76 -7.82
C VAL A 47 6.78 22.24 -7.68
N ILE A 48 5.50 22.57 -7.77
CA ILE A 48 5.00 23.94 -7.62
C ILE A 48 4.10 23.96 -6.39
N ARG A 49 4.30 24.95 -5.50
CA ARG A 49 3.36 25.18 -4.40
C ARG A 49 2.05 25.72 -4.95
N GLU A 50 0.93 25.28 -4.39
CA GLU A 50 -0.41 25.78 -4.78
C GLU A 50 -0.55 27.30 -4.66
N ASP A 51 0.15 27.91 -3.70
CA ASP A 51 0.17 29.36 -3.48
C ASP A 51 1.16 30.13 -4.39
N GLY A 52 1.89 29.43 -5.28
CA GLY A 52 2.87 30.01 -6.19
C GLY A 52 4.15 30.54 -5.54
N THR A 53 4.33 30.34 -4.23
CA THR A 53 5.52 30.82 -3.50
C THR A 53 6.70 29.84 -3.61
N ARG A 54 7.87 30.24 -3.08
CA ARG A 54 9.07 29.40 -3.12
C ARG A 54 8.91 28.12 -2.31
N LEU A 55 9.47 27.03 -2.83
CA LEU A 55 9.58 25.76 -2.12
C LEU A 55 10.36 25.94 -0.81
N CYS A 56 9.95 25.20 0.23
CA CYS A 56 10.67 25.17 1.49
C CYS A 56 12.05 24.53 1.32
N PRO A 57 13.05 24.90 2.14
CA PRO A 57 14.34 24.22 2.16
C PRO A 57 14.16 22.71 2.38
N GLY A 58 14.74 21.89 1.51
CA GLY A 58 14.66 20.42 1.57
C GLY A 58 13.57 19.78 0.69
N VAL A 59 12.68 20.58 0.08
CA VAL A 59 11.72 20.07 -0.91
C VAL A 59 12.40 20.01 -2.29
N PRO A 60 12.40 18.87 -2.99
CA PRO A 60 12.95 18.77 -4.33
C PRO A 60 12.15 19.64 -5.31
N SER A 61 12.83 20.29 -6.25
CA SER A 61 12.19 21.13 -7.27
C SER A 61 11.56 20.34 -8.42
N GLU A 62 11.94 19.07 -8.57
CA GLU A 62 11.45 18.16 -9.60
C GLU A 62 11.11 16.82 -8.96
N VAL A 63 10.09 16.15 -9.50
CA VAL A 63 9.74 14.78 -9.18
C VAL A 63 9.76 13.93 -10.44
N ILE A 64 10.03 12.63 -10.27
CA ILE A 64 9.90 11.66 -11.35
C ILE A 64 8.48 11.11 -11.32
N ILE A 65 7.78 11.17 -12.45
CA ILE A 65 6.46 10.57 -12.58
C ILE A 65 6.63 9.05 -12.65
N PRO A 66 5.96 8.28 -11.76
CA PRO A 66 6.07 6.83 -11.79
C PRO A 66 5.47 6.27 -13.08
N VAL A 67 6.16 5.28 -13.66
CA VAL A 67 5.67 4.53 -14.83
C VAL A 67 4.90 3.30 -14.37
N TRP A 68 3.75 3.03 -14.99
CA TRP A 68 3.01 1.79 -14.78
C TRP A 68 3.66 0.67 -15.62
N LEU A 69 4.16 -0.36 -14.93
CA LEU A 69 4.88 -1.49 -15.55
C LEU A 69 4.05 -2.77 -15.67
N GLY A 70 2.86 -2.78 -15.04
CA GLY A 70 1.93 -3.90 -15.08
C GLY A 70 1.06 -3.89 -16.33
N PRO A 71 0.35 -5.00 -16.61
CA PRO A 71 -0.73 -5.01 -17.60
C PRO A 71 -1.84 -4.02 -17.20
N SER A 72 -2.68 -3.64 -18.16
CA SER A 72 -3.92 -2.91 -17.86
C SER A 72 -4.84 -3.78 -17.01
N SER A 73 -5.71 -3.17 -16.19
CA SER A 73 -6.59 -3.92 -15.28
C SER A 73 -7.52 -4.90 -16.02
N ASP A 74 -7.92 -4.57 -17.25
CA ASP A 74 -8.74 -5.38 -18.15
C ASP A 74 -7.96 -6.48 -18.89
N GLU A 75 -6.63 -6.45 -18.82
CA GLU A 75 -5.73 -7.43 -19.47
C GLU A 75 -5.13 -8.44 -18.48
N ILE A 76 -5.40 -8.30 -17.18
CA ILE A 76 -4.87 -9.20 -16.15
C ILE A 76 -5.46 -10.60 -16.34
N SER A 77 -4.60 -11.55 -16.69
CA SER A 77 -4.95 -12.96 -16.77
C SER A 77 -4.66 -13.68 -15.43
N LEU A 78 -5.21 -14.90 -15.27
CA LEU A 78 -4.87 -15.78 -14.13
C LEU A 78 -3.39 -16.14 -14.04
N VAL A 79 -2.64 -16.03 -15.15
CA VAL A 79 -1.19 -16.29 -15.17
C VAL A 79 -0.41 -15.09 -14.61
N ASP A 80 -0.99 -13.89 -14.71
CA ASP A 80 -0.45 -12.62 -14.20
C ASP A 80 -0.95 -12.30 -12.77
N SER A 81 -1.92 -13.08 -12.26
CA SER A 81 -2.55 -12.86 -10.95
C SER A 81 -1.68 -13.22 -9.75
N GLY A 82 -0.37 -13.38 -9.94
CA GLY A 82 0.57 -13.49 -8.83
C GLY A 82 0.67 -12.12 -8.16
N PHE A 83 0.24 -12.00 -6.91
CA PHE A 83 0.37 -10.76 -6.16
C PHE A 83 1.47 -10.86 -5.08
N MET A 84 2.05 -9.72 -4.73
CA MET A 84 2.99 -9.57 -3.63
C MET A 84 2.46 -8.52 -2.66
N ILE A 85 2.65 -8.77 -1.37
CA ILE A 85 2.41 -7.78 -0.33
C ILE A 85 3.74 -7.05 -0.10
N ALA A 86 3.73 -5.74 -0.26
CA ALA A 86 4.89 -4.86 -0.13
C ALA A 86 4.69 -3.89 1.05
N ASP A 87 5.73 -3.11 1.34
CA ASP A 87 5.73 -2.06 2.36
C ASP A 87 5.35 -2.55 3.78
N PHE A 88 6.37 -3.09 4.44
CA PHE A 88 6.34 -3.52 5.83
C PHE A 88 6.77 -2.40 6.80
N GLY A 89 6.75 -1.13 6.38
CA GLY A 89 7.17 0.00 7.23
C GLY A 89 6.31 0.18 8.48
N GLU A 90 5.07 -0.31 8.44
CA GLU A 90 4.12 -0.33 9.57
C GLU A 90 3.95 -1.72 10.20
N ALA A 91 4.74 -2.71 9.77
CA ALA A 91 4.63 -4.06 10.28
C ALA A 91 5.22 -4.19 11.69
N PHE A 92 4.58 -5.00 12.55
CA PHE A 92 5.00 -5.16 13.93
C PHE A 92 4.69 -6.57 14.46
N ASP A 93 5.39 -6.96 15.52
CA ASP A 93 5.06 -8.14 16.32
C ASP A 93 4.11 -7.73 17.45
N PRO A 94 2.85 -8.20 17.47
CA PRO A 94 1.87 -7.84 18.49
C PRO A 94 2.19 -8.41 19.88
N GLN A 95 3.11 -9.38 20.01
CA GLN A 95 3.59 -9.89 21.30
C GLN A 95 4.63 -8.96 21.94
N VAL A 96 5.33 -8.17 21.12
CA VAL A 96 6.39 -7.25 21.57
C VAL A 96 5.88 -5.81 21.64
N THR A 97 5.06 -5.40 20.67
CA THR A 97 4.62 -4.02 20.49
C THR A 97 3.09 -3.94 20.49
N ALA A 98 2.54 -3.23 21.48
CA ALA A 98 1.12 -2.88 21.49
C ALA A 98 0.88 -1.64 20.60
N GLN A 99 0.34 -1.86 19.40
CA GLN A 99 0.04 -0.81 18.43
C GLN A 99 -1.46 -0.47 18.46
N TYR A 100 -1.82 0.80 18.62
CA TYR A 100 -3.24 1.23 18.71
C TYR A 100 -3.69 2.11 17.55
N ALA A 101 -2.73 2.70 16.82
CA ALA A 101 -2.99 3.55 15.69
C ALA A 101 -2.75 2.80 14.38
N ALA A 102 -3.76 2.79 13.51
CA ALA A 102 -3.60 2.51 12.10
C ALA A 102 -3.67 3.85 11.35
N HIS A 103 -2.74 4.14 10.44
CA HIS A 103 -2.75 5.38 9.64
C HIS A 103 -3.80 5.34 8.50
N THR A 104 -4.95 4.73 8.79
CA THR A 104 -6.04 4.47 7.86
C THR A 104 -7.13 5.56 7.99
N PRO A 105 -7.62 6.16 6.89
CA PRO A 105 -8.73 7.11 6.93
C PRO A 105 -9.90 6.53 7.72
N LEU A 106 -10.59 7.39 8.49
CA LEU A 106 -11.70 7.01 9.38
C LEU A 106 -12.77 6.12 8.74
N LEU A 107 -13.01 6.26 7.43
CA LEU A 107 -13.99 5.46 6.68
C LEU A 107 -13.57 3.99 6.52
N LEU A 108 -12.26 3.70 6.49
CA LEU A 108 -11.69 2.36 6.37
C LEU A 108 -11.13 1.87 7.72
N ALA A 109 -11.35 2.64 8.78
CA ALA A 109 -10.85 2.35 10.11
C ALA A 109 -11.46 1.04 10.63
N ARG A 110 -10.59 0.19 11.17
CA ARG A 110 -10.96 -1.11 11.72
C ARG A 110 -11.91 -0.94 12.89
N GLN A 111 -12.80 -1.90 13.15
CA GLN A 111 -13.79 -1.77 14.21
C GLN A 111 -13.16 -1.52 15.58
N GLU A 112 -12.03 -2.16 15.89
CA GLU A 112 -11.23 -1.96 17.09
C GLU A 112 -10.68 -0.53 17.20
N SER A 113 -10.29 0.10 16.07
CA SER A 113 -9.85 1.50 16.05
C SER A 113 -11.02 2.50 16.11
N ARG A 114 -12.20 2.09 15.66
CA ARG A 114 -13.44 2.90 15.68
C ARG A 114 -14.15 2.83 17.03
N LEU A 115 -14.01 1.71 17.74
CA LEU A 115 -14.59 1.47 19.07
C LEU A 115 -13.63 1.81 20.20
N ALA A 116 -12.40 2.21 19.89
CA ALA A 116 -11.45 2.78 20.84
C ALA A 116 -12.12 3.97 21.54
N LYS A 117 -12.42 3.82 22.84
CA LYS A 117 -13.06 4.87 23.65
C LYS A 117 -11.99 5.46 24.55
N PRO A 118 -11.93 6.79 24.72
CA PRO A 118 -11.10 7.39 25.77
C PRO A 118 -11.51 6.81 27.13
N GLY A 119 -10.68 5.97 27.72
CA GLY A 119 -10.93 5.32 29.02
C GLY A 119 -11.60 3.93 28.96
N GLY A 120 -11.77 3.34 27.77
CA GLY A 120 -11.98 1.89 27.62
C GLY A 120 -10.64 1.16 27.54
N ALA A 121 -10.61 -0.15 27.84
CA ALA A 121 -9.45 -0.97 27.50
C ALA A 121 -9.37 -1.08 25.97
N ASP A 122 -8.67 -0.15 25.33
CA ASP A 122 -8.41 -0.21 23.90
C ASP A 122 -7.69 -1.54 23.61
N GLU A 123 -8.26 -2.37 22.74
CA GLU A 123 -7.58 -3.58 22.29
C GLU A 123 -6.52 -3.17 21.26
N PRO A 124 -5.26 -3.61 21.43
CA PRO A 124 -4.22 -3.34 20.44
C PRO A 124 -4.55 -4.04 19.11
N LEU A 125 -4.07 -3.44 18.02
CA LEU A 125 -4.13 -4.03 16.70
C LEU A 125 -3.51 -5.44 16.73
N ALA A 126 -4.23 -6.38 16.14
CA ALA A 126 -3.86 -7.78 16.09
C ALA A 126 -4.02 -8.33 14.66
N PHE A 127 -3.75 -9.63 14.48
CA PHE A 127 -3.89 -10.33 13.20
C PHE A 127 -5.29 -10.19 12.56
N SER A 128 -6.33 -9.99 13.38
CA SER A 128 -7.70 -9.69 12.91
C SER A 128 -7.77 -8.39 12.10
N GLY A 129 -6.96 -7.38 12.45
CA GLY A 129 -6.96 -6.10 11.78
C GLY A 129 -6.50 -6.20 10.31
N ASP A 130 -5.50 -7.03 10.04
CA ASP A 130 -5.06 -7.35 8.68
C ASP A 130 -6.16 -8.06 7.87
N THR A 131 -6.95 -8.92 8.53
CA THR A 131 -8.08 -9.63 7.90
C THR A 131 -9.19 -8.65 7.52
N TRP A 132 -9.50 -7.69 8.40
CA TRP A 132 -10.45 -6.61 8.09
C TRP A 132 -9.98 -5.79 6.89
N THR A 133 -8.71 -5.35 6.88
CA THR A 133 -8.18 -4.54 5.78
C THR A 133 -8.17 -5.30 4.45
N LEU A 134 -7.90 -6.61 4.48
CA LEU A 134 -8.00 -7.47 3.30
C LEU A 134 -9.45 -7.58 2.78
N ALA A 135 -10.42 -7.69 3.67
CA ALA A 135 -11.84 -7.71 3.30
C ALA A 135 -12.28 -6.39 2.66
N CYS A 136 -11.91 -5.24 3.24
CA CYS A 136 -12.17 -3.92 2.64
C CYS A 136 -11.53 -3.79 1.26
N THR A 137 -10.27 -4.22 1.12
CA THR A 137 -9.53 -4.20 -0.16
C THR A 137 -10.22 -5.04 -1.23
N THR A 138 -10.74 -6.22 -0.85
CA THR A 138 -11.50 -7.09 -1.77
C THR A 138 -12.79 -6.41 -2.21
N TRP A 139 -13.49 -5.75 -1.28
CA TRP A 139 -14.70 -5.00 -1.59
C TRP A 139 -14.42 -3.79 -2.48
N ASP A 140 -13.34 -3.04 -2.25
CA ASP A 140 -12.96 -1.92 -3.12
C ASP A 140 -12.63 -2.36 -4.55
N LEU A 141 -12.10 -3.59 -4.72
CA LEU A 141 -11.74 -4.14 -6.03
C LEU A 141 -12.97 -4.62 -6.84
N PHE A 142 -13.95 -5.22 -6.17
CA PHE A 142 -15.11 -5.85 -6.84
C PHE A 142 -16.44 -5.13 -6.61
N GLY A 143 -16.48 -4.21 -5.67
CA GLY A 143 -17.67 -3.47 -5.25
C GLY A 143 -17.81 -2.16 -6.00
N ASP A 144 -19.05 -1.68 -6.09
CA ASP A 144 -19.41 -0.49 -6.86
C ASP A 144 -19.17 0.82 -6.06
N ARG A 145 -18.85 0.73 -4.75
CA ARG A 145 -18.61 1.84 -3.78
C ARG A 145 -17.81 1.33 -2.56
N PRO A 146 -17.08 2.18 -1.80
CA PRO A 146 -16.38 1.73 -0.59
C PRO A 146 -17.33 1.08 0.44
N PRO A 147 -16.85 0.10 1.22
CA PRO A 147 -17.65 -0.51 2.28
C PRO A 147 -17.86 0.55 3.38
N LEU A 148 -19.12 0.87 3.64
CA LEU A 148 -19.62 1.92 4.56
C LEU A 148 -18.74 2.24 5.78
#